data_AF-A0A317IZV5-F1
#
_entry.id   AF-A0A317IZV5-F1
#
_cell.length_a   1.000
_cell.length_b   1.000
_cell.length_c   1.000
_cell.angle_alpha   90.00
_cell.angle_beta   90.00
_cell.angle_gamma   90.00
#
_symmetry.space_group_name_H-M   'P 1'
#
loop_
_entity.id
_entity.type
_entity.pdbx_description
1 polymer ?
#
loop_
_entity_poly.entity_id
_entity_poly.type
_entity_poly.pdbx_seq_one_letter_code
_entity_poly.pdbx_strand_id
1 'polypeptide(L)'
;MKIEQLKLKGKRLRNCILLLSLLSVSACSMSEEMKRIEETKEAQHRREASKSTNLSGEQIFVRSCNTCHPQGKAGLGPTLENLSESYPDEDVLIKLIRTGKGIMPGQPKAEINDIEMDNLLAYLRSLEEDNKAATTK
;
A
#
# COMPACT_ATOMS: atom_id res chain seq x y z
N MET A 1 -66.88 7.51 19.79
CA MET A 1 -65.45 7.25 20.14
C MET A 1 -64.81 6.03 19.47
N LYS A 2 -65.51 4.91 19.22
CA LYS A 2 -64.90 3.66 18.67
C LYS A 2 -64.52 3.71 17.17
N ILE A 3 -65.18 4.54 16.37
CA ILE A 3 -65.02 4.59 14.89
C ILE A 3 -63.74 5.33 14.46
N GLU A 4 -63.29 6.34 15.20
CA GLU A 4 -62.03 7.07 14.90
C GLU A 4 -60.78 6.22 15.14
N GLN A 5 -60.79 5.40 16.19
CA GLN A 5 -59.68 4.50 16.55
C GLN A 5 -59.42 3.43 15.48
N LEU A 6 -60.48 2.97 14.79
CA LEU A 6 -60.39 2.03 13.67
C LEU A 6 -59.79 2.67 12.41
N LYS A 7 -60.18 3.92 12.08
CA LYS A 7 -59.59 4.67 10.97
C LYS A 7 -58.12 5.02 11.21
N LEU A 8 -57.73 5.30 12.45
CA LEU A 8 -56.34 5.58 12.84
C LEU A 8 -55.45 4.34 12.72
N LYS A 9 -55.93 3.17 13.17
CA LYS A 9 -55.24 1.88 13.00
C LYS A 9 -55.06 1.51 11.52
N GLY A 10 -56.07 1.73 10.68
CA GLY A 10 -55.98 1.49 9.24
C GLY A 10 -54.98 2.40 8.52
N LYS A 11 -54.93 3.70 8.88
CA LYS A 11 -53.92 4.64 8.35
C LYS A 11 -52.50 4.30 8.78
N ARG A 12 -52.31 3.91 10.05
CA ARG A 12 -51.00 3.48 10.57
C ARG A 12 -50.52 2.20 9.89
N LEU A 13 -51.42 1.22 9.69
CA LEU A 13 -51.10 -0.02 9.00
C LEU A 13 -50.72 0.23 7.53
N ARG A 14 -51.48 1.08 6.82
CA ARG A 14 -51.17 1.45 5.42
C ARG A 14 -49.84 2.20 5.29
N ASN A 15 -49.54 3.11 6.21
CA ASN A 15 -48.27 3.83 6.22
C ASN A 15 -47.09 2.90 6.56
N CYS A 16 -47.27 1.93 7.46
CA CYS A 16 -46.24 0.93 7.74
C CYS A 16 -45.98 0.01 6.54
N ILE A 17 -47.02 -0.41 5.81
CA ILE A 17 -46.87 -1.23 4.59
C ILE A 17 -46.12 -0.45 3.51
N LEU A 18 -46.46 0.83 3.30
CA LEU A 18 -45.74 1.69 2.34
C LEU A 18 -44.28 1.89 2.75
N LEU A 19 -44.00 2.18 4.02
CA LEU A 19 -42.62 2.32 4.52
C LEU A 19 -41.82 1.01 4.38
N LEU A 20 -42.40 -0.14 4.71
CA LEU A 20 -41.74 -1.44 4.52
C LEU A 20 -41.41 -1.73 3.05
N SER A 21 -42.35 -1.43 2.14
CA SER A 21 -42.14 -1.66 0.70
C SER A 21 -41.02 -0.78 0.11
N LEU A 22 -40.86 0.44 0.61
CA LEU A 22 -39.77 1.35 0.22
C LEU A 22 -38.40 0.89 0.75
N LEU A 23 -38.32 0.31 1.95
CA LEU A 23 -37.05 -0.20 2.49
C LEU A 23 -36.53 -1.43 1.72
N SER A 24 -37.43 -2.30 1.24
CA SER A 24 -37.03 -3.51 0.50
C SER A 24 -36.37 -3.20 -0.86
N VAL A 25 -36.74 -2.12 -1.54
CA VAL A 25 -36.15 -1.77 -2.85
C VAL A 25 -34.71 -1.25 -2.69
N SER A 26 -34.45 -0.43 -1.67
CA SER A 26 -33.11 0.11 -1.42
C SER A 26 -32.09 -0.96 -1.02
N ALA A 27 -32.54 -2.08 -0.41
CA ALA A 27 -31.66 -3.16 0.01
C ALA A 27 -30.99 -3.90 -1.16
N CYS A 28 -31.70 -4.09 -2.30
CA CYS A 28 -31.13 -4.76 -3.48
C CYS A 28 -30.09 -3.90 -4.23
N SER A 29 -30.25 -2.58 -4.22
CA SER A 29 -29.31 -1.67 -4.89
C SER A 29 -27.94 -1.66 -4.19
N MET A 30 -27.92 -1.77 -2.86
CA MET A 30 -26.69 -1.75 -2.07
C MET A 30 -25.84 -3.01 -2.25
N SER A 31 -26.46 -4.18 -2.44
CA SER A 31 -25.73 -5.44 -2.65
C SER A 31 -24.98 -5.50 -3.98
N GLU A 32 -25.56 -4.95 -5.05
CA GLU A 32 -24.92 -4.87 -6.37
C GLU A 32 -23.69 -3.96 -6.34
N GLU A 33 -23.81 -2.79 -5.70
CA GLU A 33 -22.72 -1.82 -5.56
C GLU A 33 -21.58 -2.36 -4.67
N MET A 34 -21.89 -3.05 -3.56
CA MET A 34 -20.87 -3.67 -2.70
C MET A 34 -20.04 -4.72 -3.45
N LYS A 35 -20.69 -5.53 -4.30
CA LYS A 35 -20.00 -6.55 -5.10
C LYS A 35 -19.04 -5.94 -6.12
N ARG A 36 -19.43 -4.85 -6.78
CA ARG A 36 -18.55 -4.12 -7.70
C ARG A 36 -17.33 -3.51 -7.00
N ILE A 37 -17.49 -3.00 -5.78
CA ILE A 37 -16.38 -2.45 -5.00
C ILE A 37 -15.36 -3.55 -4.64
N GLU A 38 -15.82 -4.74 -4.29
CA GLU A 38 -14.91 -5.85 -3.99
C GLU A 38 -14.17 -6.32 -5.25
N GLU A 39 -14.88 -6.52 -6.36
CA GLU A 39 -14.26 -6.94 -7.63
C GLU A 39 -13.20 -5.94 -8.13
N THR A 40 -13.43 -4.64 -7.95
CA THR A 40 -12.46 -3.60 -8.30
C THR A 40 -11.27 -3.57 -7.37
N LYS A 41 -11.46 -3.72 -6.06
CA LYS A 41 -10.37 -3.86 -5.09
C LYS A 41 -9.51 -5.08 -5.38
N GLU A 42 -10.12 -6.22 -5.65
CA GLU A 42 -9.37 -7.42 -6.00
C GLU A 42 -8.62 -7.26 -7.32
N ALA A 43 -9.20 -6.56 -8.31
CA ALA A 43 -8.51 -6.28 -9.57
C ALA A 43 -7.31 -5.34 -9.36
N GLN A 44 -7.42 -4.36 -8.47
CA GLN A 44 -6.29 -3.51 -8.05
C GLN A 44 -5.22 -4.33 -7.33
N HIS A 45 -5.61 -5.14 -6.36
CA HIS A 45 -4.69 -6.00 -5.62
C HIS A 45 -3.99 -7.03 -6.53
N ARG A 46 -4.69 -7.59 -7.52
CA ARG A 46 -4.10 -8.47 -8.54
C ARG A 46 -3.12 -7.72 -9.45
N ARG A 47 -3.41 -6.46 -9.80
CA ARG A 47 -2.51 -5.61 -10.59
C ARG A 47 -1.25 -5.24 -9.80
N GLU A 48 -1.41 -4.92 -8.52
CA GLU A 48 -0.32 -4.67 -7.58
C GLU A 48 0.56 -5.92 -7.42
N ALA A 49 -0.05 -7.09 -7.24
CA ALA A 49 0.65 -8.37 -7.19
C ALA A 49 1.33 -8.76 -8.52
N SER A 50 0.91 -8.20 -9.66
CA SER A 50 1.48 -8.47 -10.99
C SER A 50 2.64 -7.54 -11.38
N LYS A 51 3.00 -6.57 -10.54
CA LYS A 51 4.17 -5.71 -10.74
C LYS A 51 5.42 -6.62 -10.80
N SER A 52 6.17 -6.52 -11.90
CA SER A 52 7.29 -7.40 -12.29
C SER A 52 8.09 -7.95 -11.09
N THR A 53 8.16 -9.27 -10.95
CA THR A 53 8.76 -9.95 -9.79
C THR A 53 10.28 -10.10 -9.83
N ASN A 54 10.94 -9.63 -10.89
CA ASN A 54 12.39 -9.79 -11.12
C ASN A 54 13.08 -8.47 -11.49
N LEU A 55 12.81 -7.39 -10.77
CA LEU A 55 13.56 -6.16 -10.97
C LEU A 55 14.99 -6.33 -10.45
N SER A 56 15.94 -5.71 -11.16
CA SER A 56 17.31 -5.58 -10.66
C SER A 56 17.36 -4.62 -9.48
N GLY A 57 18.38 -4.74 -8.64
CA GLY A 57 18.58 -3.82 -7.52
C GLY A 57 18.69 -2.36 -7.96
N GLU A 58 19.35 -2.11 -9.09
CA GLU A 58 19.46 -0.78 -9.70
C GLU A 58 18.08 -0.22 -10.09
N GLN A 59 17.25 -1.02 -10.75
CA GLN A 59 15.90 -0.59 -11.16
C GLN A 59 15.05 -0.23 -9.93
N ILE A 60 15.15 -1.01 -8.87
CA ILE A 60 14.44 -0.76 -7.61
C ILE A 60 14.98 0.52 -6.96
N PHE A 61 16.30 0.68 -6.91
CA PHE A 61 16.94 1.86 -6.33
C PHE A 61 16.52 3.15 -7.07
N VAL A 62 16.58 3.15 -8.41
CA VAL A 62 16.18 4.31 -9.22
C VAL A 62 14.70 4.64 -9.00
N ARG A 63 13.84 3.61 -8.95
CA ARG A 63 12.39 3.76 -8.79
C ARG A 63 11.98 4.27 -7.41
N SER A 64 12.63 3.77 -6.35
CA SER A 64 12.11 3.88 -4.98
C SER A 64 13.02 4.62 -4.01
N CYS A 65 14.32 4.77 -4.30
CA CYS A 65 15.31 5.26 -3.34
C CYS A 65 16.02 6.54 -3.81
N ASN A 66 16.37 6.61 -5.09
CA ASN A 66 17.26 7.62 -5.67
C ASN A 66 16.74 9.06 -5.54
N THR A 67 15.42 9.26 -5.47
CA THR A 67 14.84 10.59 -5.26
C THR A 67 15.30 11.23 -3.95
N CYS A 68 15.42 10.44 -2.88
CA CYS A 68 15.86 10.93 -1.57
C CYS A 68 17.35 10.69 -1.31
N HIS A 69 17.89 9.60 -1.87
CA HIS A 69 19.29 9.18 -1.77
C HIS A 69 19.97 9.27 -3.14
N PRO A 70 20.17 10.47 -3.71
CA PRO A 70 20.64 10.63 -5.09
C PRO A 70 22.01 10.00 -5.28
N GLN A 71 22.10 8.98 -6.16
CA GLN A 71 23.32 8.21 -6.43
C GLN A 71 23.96 7.60 -5.15
N GLY A 72 23.15 7.40 -4.10
CA GLY A 72 23.63 6.92 -2.80
C GLY A 72 24.28 7.99 -1.93
N LYS A 73 24.32 9.25 -2.39
CA LYS A 73 24.85 10.39 -1.63
C LYS A 73 23.77 11.01 -0.76
N ALA A 74 24.19 11.93 0.10
CA ALA A 74 23.25 12.71 0.91
C ALA A 74 22.34 13.59 0.02
N GLY A 75 21.06 13.61 0.36
CA GLY A 75 20.03 14.42 -0.28
C GLY A 75 18.94 14.78 0.73
N LEU A 76 17.69 14.37 0.46
CA LEU A 76 16.63 14.39 1.49
C LEU A 76 16.86 13.30 2.54
N GLY A 77 17.39 12.17 2.11
CA GLY A 77 17.87 11.10 2.98
C GLY A 77 19.38 11.24 3.28
N PRO A 78 19.87 10.55 4.31
CA PRO A 78 21.31 10.49 4.60
C PRO A 78 22.09 9.80 3.48
N THR A 79 23.41 10.00 3.47
CA THR A 79 24.32 9.24 2.58
C THR A 79 24.25 7.73 2.88
N LEU A 80 24.45 6.93 1.84
CA LEU A 80 24.53 5.46 1.89
C LEU A 80 25.98 4.97 1.73
N GLU A 81 26.97 5.86 1.67
CA GLU A 81 28.40 5.53 1.45
C GLU A 81 29.06 4.75 2.59
N ASN A 82 28.44 4.70 3.77
CA ASN A 82 28.91 3.91 4.92
C ASN A 82 27.79 2.95 5.40
N LEU A 83 26.99 2.46 4.46
CA LEU A 83 25.84 1.61 4.76
C LEU A 83 26.30 0.29 5.42
N SER A 84 27.40 -0.31 4.94
CA SER A 84 27.92 -1.57 5.51
C SER A 84 28.46 -1.40 6.92
N GLU A 85 29.04 -0.24 7.23
CA GLU A 85 29.52 0.07 8.58
C GLU A 85 28.37 0.40 9.54
N SER A 86 27.37 1.14 9.05
CA SER A 86 26.21 1.55 9.85
C SER A 86 25.22 0.43 10.10
N TYR A 87 25.11 -0.52 9.16
CA TYR A 87 24.21 -1.67 9.21
C TYR A 87 24.97 -2.94 8.81
N PRO A 88 25.79 -3.49 9.73
CA PRO A 88 26.52 -4.73 9.50
C PRO A 88 25.60 -5.95 9.54
N ASP A 89 24.48 -5.85 10.24
CA ASP A 89 23.42 -6.87 10.26
C ASP A 89 22.40 -6.56 9.16
N GLU A 90 22.31 -7.48 8.20
CA GLU A 90 21.43 -7.37 7.04
C GLU A 90 19.94 -7.39 7.43
N ASP A 91 19.56 -8.18 8.44
CA ASP A 91 18.16 -8.27 8.89
C ASP A 91 17.70 -6.94 9.49
N VAL A 92 18.59 -6.23 10.17
CA VAL A 92 18.32 -4.89 10.71
C VAL A 92 18.12 -3.89 9.58
N LEU A 93 18.93 -3.95 8.52
CA LEU A 93 18.79 -3.11 7.34
C LEU A 93 17.49 -3.41 6.59
N ILE A 94 17.19 -4.68 6.33
CA ILE A 94 15.93 -5.12 5.72
C ILE A 94 14.76 -4.57 6.53
N LYS A 95 14.77 -4.77 7.84
CA LYS A 95 13.70 -4.28 8.72
C LYS A 95 13.52 -2.77 8.61
N LEU A 96 14.60 -1.99 8.61
CA LEU A 96 14.54 -0.55 8.40
C LEU A 96 13.92 -0.19 7.04
N ILE A 97 14.32 -0.86 5.96
CA ILE A 97 13.76 -0.61 4.62
C ILE A 97 12.27 -0.99 4.58
N ARG A 98 11.88 -2.09 5.23
CA ARG A 98 10.48 -2.54 5.32
C ARG A 98 9.61 -1.55 6.08
N THR A 99 10.08 -1.06 7.23
CA THR A 99 9.28 -0.19 8.11
C THR A 99 9.38 1.30 7.75
N GLY A 100 10.49 1.71 7.15
CA GLY A 100 10.85 3.10 7.00
C GLY A 100 11.30 3.74 8.33
N LYS A 101 11.65 5.02 8.28
CA LYS A 101 12.02 5.83 9.45
C LYS A 101 11.82 7.32 9.17
N GLY A 102 11.07 8.00 10.02
CA GLY A 102 10.78 9.43 9.84
C GLY A 102 10.04 9.67 8.52
N ILE A 103 10.65 10.46 7.63
CA ILE A 103 10.12 10.74 6.29
C ILE A 103 10.44 9.65 5.26
N MET A 104 11.32 8.69 5.58
CA MET A 104 11.64 7.58 4.68
C MET A 104 10.48 6.58 4.69
N PRO A 105 9.75 6.40 3.57
CA PRO A 105 8.61 5.49 3.53
C PRO A 105 9.06 4.03 3.58
N GLY A 106 8.31 3.20 4.32
CA GLY A 106 8.54 1.75 4.34
C GLY A 106 8.25 1.10 3.00
N GLN A 107 9.02 0.07 2.66
CA GLN A 107 8.89 -0.72 1.44
C GLN A 107 8.38 -2.13 1.78
N PRO A 108 7.06 -2.35 1.86
CA PRO A 108 6.49 -3.64 2.26
C PRO A 108 6.75 -4.74 1.21
N LYS A 109 6.55 -6.00 1.60
CA LYS A 109 6.70 -7.17 0.70
C LYS A 109 5.79 -7.11 -0.53
N ALA A 110 4.67 -6.40 -0.43
CA ALA A 110 3.74 -6.17 -1.54
C ALA A 110 4.32 -5.26 -2.64
N GLU A 111 5.31 -4.42 -2.32
CA GLU A 111 5.92 -3.46 -3.26
C GLU A 111 7.31 -3.89 -3.74
N ILE A 112 8.07 -4.53 -2.85
CA ILE A 112 9.38 -5.12 -3.13
C ILE A 112 9.34 -6.51 -2.50
N ASN A 113 9.28 -7.58 -3.28
CA ASN A 113 9.26 -8.93 -2.69
C ASN A 113 10.62 -9.29 -2.07
N ASP A 114 10.78 -10.50 -1.52
CA ASP A 114 12.04 -10.87 -0.85
C ASP A 114 13.22 -11.02 -1.84
N ILE A 115 12.99 -11.60 -3.02
CA ILE A 115 14.03 -11.72 -4.06
C ILE A 115 14.48 -10.33 -4.54
N GLU A 116 13.53 -9.42 -4.73
CA GLU A 116 13.82 -8.04 -5.09
C GLU A 116 14.56 -7.27 -3.99
N MET A 117 14.27 -7.59 -2.72
CA MET A 117 15.01 -7.03 -1.60
C MET A 117 16.46 -7.47 -1.65
N ASP A 118 16.73 -8.76 -1.86
CA ASP A 118 18.10 -9.28 -1.98
C ASP A 118 18.84 -8.63 -3.15
N ASN A 119 18.18 -8.48 -4.31
CA ASN A 119 18.73 -7.76 -5.46
C ASN A 119 19.07 -6.31 -5.12
N LEU A 120 18.18 -5.61 -4.40
CA LEU A 120 18.42 -4.23 -3.95
C LEU A 120 19.62 -4.15 -3.02
N LEU A 121 19.73 -5.05 -2.04
CA LEU A 121 20.85 -5.05 -1.10
C LEU A 121 22.18 -5.28 -1.80
N ALA A 122 22.24 -6.24 -2.73
CA ALA A 122 23.43 -6.47 -3.55
C ALA A 122 23.86 -5.20 -4.31
N TYR A 123 22.90 -4.48 -4.89
CA TYR A 123 23.17 -3.22 -5.58
C TYR A 123 23.62 -2.10 -4.62
N LEU A 124 23.04 -2.00 -3.42
CA LEU A 124 23.47 -1.00 -2.44
C LEU A 124 24.92 -1.20 -2.01
N ARG A 125 25.37 -2.46 -1.90
CA ARG A 125 26.78 -2.78 -1.60
C ARG A 125 27.70 -2.40 -2.76
N SER A 126 27.35 -2.74 -4.00
CA SER A 126 28.17 -2.33 -5.16
C SER A 126 28.24 -0.81 -5.30
N LEU A 127 27.14 -0.09 -5.03
CA LEU A 127 27.08 1.36 -5.07
C LEU A 127 27.98 2.01 -3.99
N GLU A 128 28.05 1.41 -2.81
CA GLU A 128 28.95 1.84 -1.73
C GLU A 128 30.43 1.71 -2.15
N GLU A 129 30.78 0.57 -2.76
CA GLU A 129 32.13 0.30 -3.27
C GLU A 129 32.53 1.30 -4.38
N ASP A 130 31.65 1.53 -5.35
CA ASP A 130 31.88 2.48 -6.44
C ASP A 130 32.11 3.91 -5.93
N ASN A 131 31.31 4.36 -4.95
CA ASN A 131 31.46 5.69 -4.35
C ASN A 131 32.75 5.82 -3.51
N LYS A 132 33.15 4.75 -2.82
CA LYS A 132 34.43 4.70 -2.08
C LYS A 132 35.63 4.78 -3.04
N ALA A 133 35.56 4.09 -4.17
CA ALA A 133 36.58 4.19 -5.22
C ALA A 133 36.65 5.60 -5.84
N ALA A 134 35.50 6.26 -6.03
CA ALA A 134 35.43 7.60 -6.61
C ALA A 134 35.99 8.71 -5.71
N THR A 135 35.96 8.54 -4.38
CA THR A 135 36.47 9.52 -3.40
C THR A 135 37.97 9.40 -3.12
N THR A 136 38.64 8.35 -3.64
CA THR A 136 40.09 8.13 -3.46
C THR A 136 40.93 8.74 -4.60
N LYS A 137 40.29 9.44 -5.55
CA LYS A 137 40.92 10.17 -6.66
C LYS A 137 40.82 11.68 -6.45
#